data_AF-A0A976H922-F1
#
_entry.id   AF-A0A976H922-F1
#
_cell.length_a   1.000
_cell.length_b   1.000
_cell.length_c   1.000
_cell.angle_alpha   90.00
_cell.angle_beta   90.00
_cell.angle_gamma   90.00
#
_symmetry.space_group_name_H-M   'P 1'
#
loop_
_entity.id
_entity.type
_entity.pdbx_description
1 polymer ?
#
loop_
_entity_poly.entity_id
_entity_poly.type
_entity_poly.pdbx_seq_one_letter_code
_entity_poly.pdbx_strand_id
1 'polypeptide(L)'
;MLLFFKKRPTESVFKKIKVDIHSHLLPGIDDGSPNLNTSIELVKGLCGLGFEKLITTPHIFLDFYPNTSEIIRQGLTQLKKALAEEKLPITIEAAAEYYTDSFFEDLLAKDDVLHFGKPKYVLIEMSFISPTPNLEEIIFQLITKGYQPILAHPERYAYWHNHTQVFERLQKMGCLLQLNILSLVSYYGRSVEKKALSMVKSEQIDFLGTDLHHHHHLDILRSLEYDKYLDSLLNKYEFRNNLL
;
A
#
# COMPACT_ATOMS: atom_id res chain seq x y z
N MET A 1 0.04 -36.17 -30.67
CA MET A 1 -0.31 -34.82 -30.18
C MET A 1 0.48 -34.58 -28.91
N LEU A 2 1.64 -33.90 -28.99
CA LEU A 2 2.47 -33.63 -27.82
C LEU A 2 1.78 -32.57 -26.96
N LEU A 3 1.22 -33.01 -25.84
CA LEU A 3 0.77 -32.14 -24.76
C LEU A 3 2.00 -31.54 -24.10
N PHE A 4 2.37 -30.33 -24.50
CA PHE A 4 3.35 -29.53 -23.78
C PHE A 4 2.73 -29.14 -22.43
N PHE A 5 3.01 -29.93 -21.39
CA PHE A 5 2.81 -29.52 -20.01
C PHE A 5 3.71 -28.31 -19.74
N LYS A 6 3.17 -27.09 -19.90
CA LYS A 6 3.83 -25.86 -19.44
C LYS A 6 4.07 -26.03 -17.94
N LYS A 7 5.34 -26.15 -17.53
CA LYS A 7 5.73 -26.13 -16.12
C LYS A 7 5.06 -24.93 -15.43
N ARG A 8 4.42 -25.19 -14.29
CA ARG A 8 3.91 -24.11 -13.43
C ARG A 8 5.12 -23.30 -12.94
N PRO A 9 5.01 -21.97 -12.82
CA PRO A 9 6.04 -21.18 -12.15
C PRO A 9 6.30 -21.78 -10.77
N THR A 10 7.57 -21.86 -10.38
CA THR A 10 7.98 -22.50 -9.13
C THR A 10 8.04 -21.54 -7.95
N GLU A 11 7.91 -20.23 -8.21
CA GLU A 11 7.96 -19.19 -7.18
C GLU A 11 6.78 -18.23 -7.35
N SER A 12 6.27 -17.75 -6.22
CA SER A 12 5.23 -16.73 -6.16
C SER A 12 5.68 -15.43 -6.83
N VAL A 13 4.78 -14.79 -7.55
CA VAL A 13 5.00 -13.46 -8.14
C VAL A 13 5.32 -12.39 -7.09
N PHE A 14 4.78 -12.54 -5.88
CA PHE A 14 4.96 -11.56 -4.80
C PHE A 14 6.34 -11.65 -4.13
N LYS A 15 7.05 -12.78 -4.27
CA LYS A 15 8.39 -12.96 -3.73
C LYS A 15 9.41 -11.96 -4.29
N LYS A 16 9.16 -11.43 -5.49
CA LYS A 16 10.00 -10.39 -6.10
C LYS A 16 9.73 -8.99 -5.53
N ILE A 17 8.49 -8.75 -5.08
CA ILE A 17 8.11 -7.49 -4.43
C ILE A 17 8.72 -7.42 -3.04
N LYS A 18 8.72 -8.55 -2.30
CA LYS A 18 9.28 -8.76 -0.94
C LYS A 18 8.64 -7.95 0.17
N VAL A 19 8.47 -6.66 -0.03
CA VAL A 19 7.98 -5.70 0.95
C VAL A 19 6.61 -5.21 0.54
N ASP A 20 5.60 -5.46 1.37
CA ASP A 20 4.32 -4.77 1.25
C ASP A 20 4.37 -3.46 2.04
N ILE A 21 4.05 -2.34 1.39
CA ILE A 21 4.13 -1.02 2.02
C ILE A 21 2.77 -0.46 2.47
N HIS A 22 1.68 -1.17 2.15
CA HIS A 22 0.33 -0.69 2.40
C HIS A 22 -0.59 -1.86 2.74
N SER A 23 -0.98 -1.96 4.02
CA SER A 23 -1.95 -2.94 4.53
C SER A 23 -2.52 -2.52 5.89
N HIS A 24 -3.69 -3.05 6.25
CA HIS A 24 -4.45 -2.70 7.46
C HIS A 24 -4.51 -3.91 8.39
N LEU A 25 -3.37 -4.20 9.02
CA LEU A 25 -3.14 -5.43 9.78
C LEU A 25 -3.19 -5.22 11.29
N LEU A 26 -3.17 -3.98 11.78
CA LEU A 26 -3.27 -3.71 13.21
C LEU A 26 -4.69 -4.02 13.72
N PRO A 27 -4.83 -4.73 14.84
CA PRO A 27 -6.12 -5.28 15.26
C PRO A 27 -7.04 -4.21 15.87
N GLY A 28 -8.21 -4.02 15.26
CA GLY A 28 -9.37 -3.32 15.83
C GLY A 28 -9.23 -1.81 15.86
N ILE A 29 -8.43 -1.22 14.98
CA ILE A 29 -8.19 0.23 14.97
C ILE A 29 -8.70 0.94 13.70
N ASP A 30 -9.00 0.19 12.64
CA ASP A 30 -9.63 0.69 11.42
C ASP A 30 -10.54 -0.38 10.79
N ASP A 31 -10.87 -0.24 9.51
CA ASP A 31 -11.69 -1.17 8.73
C ASP A 31 -10.92 -2.40 8.20
N GLY A 32 -9.65 -2.56 8.59
CA GLY A 32 -8.87 -3.74 8.32
C GLY A 32 -9.17 -4.88 9.30
N SER A 33 -8.11 -5.41 9.91
CA SER A 33 -8.22 -6.54 10.82
C SER A 33 -9.04 -6.19 12.08
N PRO A 34 -10.16 -6.89 12.38
CA PRO A 34 -11.00 -6.58 13.53
C PRO A 34 -10.43 -7.03 14.88
N ASN A 35 -9.46 -7.95 14.89
CA ASN A 35 -8.89 -8.50 16.12
C ASN A 35 -7.53 -9.17 15.86
N LEU A 36 -6.82 -9.49 16.96
CA LEU A 36 -5.47 -10.03 16.90
C LEU A 36 -5.36 -11.37 16.15
N ASN A 37 -6.36 -12.25 16.29
CA ASN A 37 -6.34 -13.54 15.59
C ASN A 37 -6.43 -13.35 14.07
N THR A 38 -7.34 -12.47 13.62
CA THR A 38 -7.43 -12.11 12.20
C THR A 38 -6.12 -11.50 11.70
N SER A 39 -5.48 -10.62 12.47
CA SER A 39 -4.19 -10.03 12.09
C SER A 39 -3.12 -11.10 11.86
N ILE A 40 -3.03 -12.09 12.76
CA ILE A 40 -2.08 -13.20 12.64
C ILE A 40 -2.36 -14.02 11.39
N GLU A 41 -3.63 -14.35 11.11
CA GLU A 41 -4.02 -15.10 9.91
C GLU A 41 -3.67 -14.38 8.62
N LEU A 42 -3.92 -13.06 8.56
CA LEU A 42 -3.60 -12.23 7.41
C LEU A 42 -2.08 -12.13 7.19
N VAL A 43 -1.31 -11.91 8.26
CA VAL A 43 0.17 -11.88 8.20
C VAL A 43 0.73 -13.24 7.77
N LYS A 44 0.21 -14.35 8.29
CA LYS A 44 0.56 -15.71 7.83
C LYS A 44 0.26 -15.89 6.35
N GLY A 45 -0.87 -15.37 5.90
CA GLY A 45 -1.27 -15.35 4.50
C GLY A 45 -0.26 -14.65 3.61
N LEU A 46 0.10 -13.41 3.94
CA LEU A 46 1.08 -12.62 3.20
C LEU A 46 2.47 -13.26 3.22
N CYS A 47 2.90 -13.80 4.36
CA CYS A 47 4.15 -14.57 4.44
C CYS A 47 4.12 -15.80 3.53
N GLY A 48 3.00 -16.53 3.48
CA GLY A 48 2.80 -17.66 2.56
C GLY A 48 2.86 -17.28 1.08
N LEU A 49 2.50 -16.04 0.74
CA LEU A 49 2.65 -15.49 -0.61
C LEU A 49 4.09 -15.08 -0.93
N GLY A 50 5.02 -15.11 0.03
CA GLY A 50 6.42 -14.76 -0.17
C GLY A 50 6.80 -13.33 0.20
N PHE A 51 5.93 -12.59 0.89
CA PHE A 51 6.35 -11.33 1.52
C PHE A 51 7.29 -11.62 2.70
N GLU A 52 8.34 -10.81 2.82
CA GLU A 52 9.39 -10.90 3.85
C GLU A 52 9.29 -9.75 4.86
N LYS A 53 8.71 -8.62 4.44
CA LYS A 53 8.48 -7.44 5.27
C LYS A 53 7.12 -6.83 4.98
N LEU A 54 6.42 -6.41 6.04
CA LEU A 54 5.13 -5.74 5.97
C LEU A 54 5.24 -4.39 6.68
N ILE A 55 4.81 -3.34 6.02
CA ILE A 55 4.61 -2.02 6.61
C ILE A 55 3.10 -1.81 6.62
N THR A 56 2.49 -1.93 7.79
CA THR A 56 1.05 -1.69 7.94
C THR A 56 0.79 -0.21 8.16
N THR A 57 -0.20 0.32 7.47
CA THR A 57 -0.49 1.76 7.34
C THR A 57 -1.97 1.98 7.63
N PRO A 58 -2.42 1.72 8.87
CA PRO A 58 -3.81 1.96 9.23
C PRO A 58 -4.20 3.42 9.01
N HIS A 59 -5.49 3.67 8.79
CA HIS A 59 -5.99 5.01 8.55
C HIS A 59 -5.77 5.94 9.74
N ILE A 60 -5.35 7.18 9.46
CA ILE A 60 -5.57 8.32 10.34
C ILE A 60 -6.53 9.26 9.60
N PHE A 61 -7.79 9.23 10.04
CA PHE A 61 -8.87 10.06 9.50
C PHE A 61 -9.85 10.38 10.63
N LEU A 62 -9.74 11.57 11.23
CA LEU A 62 -10.33 11.87 12.54
C LEU A 62 -11.82 11.52 12.67
N ASP A 63 -12.61 11.76 11.62
CA ASP A 63 -14.06 11.56 11.65
C ASP A 63 -14.49 10.08 11.60
N PHE A 64 -13.62 9.18 11.14
CA PHE A 64 -13.94 7.76 10.94
C PHE A 64 -13.00 6.83 11.72
N TYR A 65 -11.71 7.14 11.72
CA TYR A 65 -10.62 6.38 12.34
C TYR A 65 -9.72 7.35 13.12
N PRO A 66 -10.07 7.71 14.37
CA PRO A 66 -9.33 8.68 15.20
C PRO A 66 -8.04 8.07 15.79
N ASN A 67 -7.29 7.36 14.95
CA ASN A 67 -6.01 6.76 15.31
C ASN A 67 -4.96 7.85 15.56
N THR A 68 -4.10 7.58 16.53
CA THR A 68 -2.94 8.42 16.84
C THR A 68 -1.67 7.62 16.65
N SER A 69 -0.53 8.31 16.59
CA SER A 69 0.80 7.70 16.62
C SER A 69 0.96 6.71 17.79
N GLU A 70 0.36 7.00 18.94
CA GLU A 70 0.40 6.13 20.10
C GLU A 70 -0.42 4.85 19.90
N ILE A 71 -1.67 4.96 19.44
CA ILE A 71 -2.57 3.82 19.18
C ILE A 71 -1.90 2.85 18.19
N ILE A 72 -1.35 3.38 17.10
CA ILE A 72 -0.69 2.57 16.08
C ILE A 72 0.56 1.86 16.63
N ARG A 73 1.40 2.55 17.42
CA ARG A 73 2.59 1.95 18.06
C ARG A 73 2.21 0.86 19.07
N GLN A 74 1.12 1.05 19.83
CA GLN A 74 0.60 0.05 20.75
C GLN A 74 0.07 -1.18 20.00
N GLY A 75 -0.73 -0.98 18.95
CA GLY A 75 -1.22 -2.06 18.09
C GLY A 75 -0.09 -2.85 17.43
N LEU A 76 0.95 -2.16 16.93
CA LEU A 76 2.16 -2.81 16.39
C LEU A 76 2.87 -3.64 17.46
N THR A 77 2.99 -3.13 18.69
CA THR A 77 3.64 -3.86 19.79
C THR A 77 2.88 -5.13 20.14
N GLN A 78 1.54 -5.05 20.21
CA GLN A 78 0.67 -6.20 20.44
C GLN A 78 0.82 -7.25 19.33
N LEU A 79 0.75 -6.82 18.07
CA LEU A 79 0.87 -7.72 16.93
C LEU A 79 2.26 -8.37 16.87
N LYS A 80 3.35 -7.61 17.05
CA LYS A 80 4.71 -8.16 17.11
C LYS A 80 4.87 -9.25 18.17
N LYS A 81 4.31 -9.02 19.36
CA LYS A 81 4.36 -10.02 20.44
C LYS A 81 3.69 -11.32 20.03
N ALA A 82 2.49 -11.24 19.42
CA ALA A 82 1.77 -12.43 18.99
C ALA A 82 2.47 -13.16 17.83
N LEU A 83 3.02 -12.43 16.86
CA LEU A 83 3.76 -13.02 15.74
C LEU A 83 5.07 -13.70 16.17
N ALA A 84 5.70 -13.23 17.26
CA ALA A 84 6.89 -13.86 17.82
C ALA A 84 6.61 -15.28 18.36
N GLU A 85 5.41 -15.51 18.90
CA GLU A 85 4.96 -16.83 19.38
C GLU A 85 4.76 -17.82 18.21
N GLU A 86 4.38 -17.29 17.03
CA GLU A 86 4.16 -18.04 15.80
C GLU A 86 5.45 -18.36 15.02
N LYS A 87 6.60 -17.78 15.44
CA LYS A 87 7.93 -17.96 14.81
C LYS A 87 7.93 -17.69 13.30
N LEU A 88 7.12 -16.72 12.86
CA LEU A 88 7.05 -16.36 11.45
C LEU A 88 8.30 -15.59 11.01
N PRO A 89 8.92 -15.93 9.87
CA PRO A 89 10.10 -15.24 9.35
C PRO A 89 9.69 -13.94 8.63
N ILE A 90 8.93 -13.08 9.30
CA ILE A 90 8.40 -11.83 8.73
C ILE A 90 8.82 -10.64 9.59
N THR A 91 9.32 -9.58 8.94
CA THR A 91 9.52 -8.29 9.60
C THR A 91 8.25 -7.47 9.49
N ILE A 92 7.80 -6.87 10.60
CA ILE A 92 6.65 -5.96 10.59
C ILE A 92 7.02 -4.58 11.14
N GLU A 93 6.63 -3.54 10.43
CA GLU A 93 6.71 -2.13 10.81
C GLU A 93 5.32 -1.52 10.68
N ALA A 94 5.11 -0.36 11.31
CA ALA A 94 3.88 0.41 11.11
C ALA A 94 4.20 1.86 10.81
N ALA A 95 3.42 2.43 9.90
CA ALA A 95 3.27 3.86 9.70
C ALA A 95 1.76 4.18 9.72
N ALA A 96 1.30 5.12 8.91
CA ALA A 96 -0.12 5.41 8.76
C ALA A 96 -0.43 5.75 7.30
N GLU A 97 -1.67 5.52 6.88
CA GLU A 97 -2.26 6.15 5.71
C GLU A 97 -2.98 7.42 6.19
N TYR A 98 -2.45 8.58 5.81
CA TYR A 98 -2.99 9.86 6.23
C TYR A 98 -4.03 10.38 5.25
N TYR A 99 -5.26 10.53 5.72
CA TYR A 99 -6.26 11.27 4.95
C TYR A 99 -5.89 12.75 4.90
N THR A 100 -5.79 13.31 3.70
CA THR A 100 -5.36 14.71 3.49
C THR A 100 -6.48 15.70 3.81
N ASP A 101 -6.62 15.99 5.10
CA ASP A 101 -7.53 16.99 5.67
C ASP A 101 -6.79 17.98 6.59
N SER A 102 -7.55 18.90 7.21
CA SER A 102 -7.00 19.86 8.16
C SER A 102 -6.38 19.20 9.41
N PHE A 103 -6.83 18.01 9.79
CA PHE A 103 -6.26 17.30 10.94
C PHE A 103 -4.87 16.77 10.60
N PHE A 104 -4.66 16.26 9.39
CA PHE A 104 -3.32 15.91 8.93
C PHE A 104 -2.39 17.11 8.86
N GLU A 105 -2.87 18.28 8.40
CA GLU A 105 -2.08 19.52 8.41
C GLU A 105 -1.64 19.91 9.84
N ASP A 106 -2.52 19.76 10.83
CA ASP A 106 -2.18 19.98 12.25
C ASP A 106 -1.11 19.01 12.77
N LEU A 107 -1.18 17.74 12.38
CA LEU A 107 -0.17 16.73 12.74
C LEU A 107 1.18 17.04 12.09
N LEU A 108 1.16 17.43 10.80
CA LEU A 108 2.34 17.83 10.06
C LEU A 108 3.00 19.06 10.66
N ALA A 109 2.22 20.06 11.09
CA ALA A 109 2.72 21.25 11.76
C ALA A 109 3.43 20.92 13.09
N LYS A 110 2.94 19.91 13.82
CA LYS A 110 3.49 19.41 15.10
C LYS A 110 4.63 18.40 14.96
N ASP A 111 5.00 18.05 13.73
CA ASP A 111 5.97 16.98 13.42
C ASP A 111 5.58 15.60 13.99
N ASP A 112 4.29 15.35 14.20
CA ASP A 112 3.74 14.06 14.66
C ASP A 112 3.25 13.22 13.47
N VAL A 113 4.18 12.88 12.59
CA VAL A 113 3.90 12.12 11.36
C VAL A 113 4.66 10.80 11.42
N LEU A 114 3.93 9.68 11.49
CA LEU A 114 4.48 8.35 11.33
C LEU A 114 4.97 8.15 9.89
N HIS A 115 6.14 7.56 9.77
CA HIS A 115 6.80 7.34 8.50
C HIS A 115 7.59 6.04 8.53
N PHE A 116 7.99 5.54 7.36
CA PHE A 116 8.82 4.35 7.24
C PHE A 116 10.02 4.58 6.31
N GLY A 117 10.99 3.66 6.35
CA GLY A 117 12.15 3.68 5.46
C GLY A 117 13.10 4.87 5.61
N LYS A 118 14.06 4.94 4.67
CA LYS A 118 14.97 6.07 4.48
C LYS A 118 15.06 6.36 2.97
N PRO A 119 14.59 7.53 2.48
CA PRO A 119 14.06 8.68 3.22
C PRO A 119 12.76 8.38 3.98
N LYS A 120 12.29 9.34 4.80
CA LYS A 120 11.09 9.20 5.64
C LYS A 120 9.83 9.18 4.78
N TYR A 121 9.41 8.01 4.31
CA TYR A 121 8.23 7.83 3.47
C TYR A 121 6.94 8.04 4.28
N VAL A 122 6.03 8.85 3.75
CA VAL A 122 4.71 9.13 4.34
C VAL A 122 3.65 8.84 3.31
N LEU A 123 2.71 7.96 3.64
CA LEU A 123 1.61 7.58 2.78
C LEU A 123 0.43 8.54 3.01
N ILE A 124 -0.06 9.15 1.93
CA ILE A 124 -1.19 10.08 1.96
C ILE A 124 -2.29 9.60 1.02
N GLU A 125 -3.53 9.83 1.42
CA GLU A 125 -4.72 9.54 0.62
C GLU A 125 -5.66 10.74 0.57
N MET A 126 -6.64 10.67 -0.31
CA MET A 126 -7.71 11.66 -0.45
C MET A 126 -9.02 10.97 -0.76
N SER A 127 -10.12 11.72 -0.72
CA SER A 127 -11.42 11.15 -1.05
C SER A 127 -11.45 10.57 -2.47
N PHE A 128 -12.18 9.46 -2.63
CA PHE A 128 -12.45 8.87 -3.94
C PHE A 128 -13.47 9.67 -4.77
N ILE A 129 -14.12 10.69 -4.19
CA ILE A 129 -15.17 11.49 -4.85
C ILE A 129 -14.59 12.75 -5.48
N SER A 130 -13.71 13.45 -4.77
CA SER A 130 -13.08 14.70 -5.20
C SER A 130 -11.67 14.84 -4.61
N PRO A 131 -10.76 15.54 -5.31
CA PRO A 131 -9.41 15.78 -4.84
C PRO A 131 -9.37 16.76 -3.67
N THR A 132 -8.36 16.61 -2.82
CA THR A 132 -8.03 17.59 -1.77
C THR A 132 -7.58 18.92 -2.40
N PRO A 133 -8.26 20.05 -2.14
CA PRO A 133 -7.97 21.32 -2.80
C PRO A 133 -6.53 21.83 -2.65
N ASN A 134 -5.91 21.61 -1.49
CA ASN A 134 -4.57 22.06 -1.13
C ASN A 134 -3.51 20.94 -1.18
N LEU A 135 -3.75 19.85 -1.91
CA LEU A 135 -2.84 18.71 -2.00
C LEU A 135 -1.39 19.09 -2.35
N GLU A 136 -1.21 19.99 -3.32
CA GLU A 136 0.13 20.44 -3.76
C GLU A 136 0.88 21.17 -2.65
N GLU A 137 0.18 21.94 -1.83
CA GLU A 137 0.75 22.61 -0.66
C GLU A 137 1.14 21.59 0.41
N ILE A 138 0.29 20.60 0.69
CA ILE A 138 0.59 19.51 1.63
C ILE A 138 1.85 18.75 1.19
N ILE A 139 1.96 18.41 -0.10
CA ILE A 139 3.14 17.74 -0.67
C ILE A 139 4.40 18.61 -0.48
N PHE A 140 4.31 19.91 -0.76
CA PHE A 140 5.43 20.83 -0.57
C PHE A 140 5.85 20.92 0.90
N GLN A 141 4.90 21.00 1.84
CA GLN A 141 5.18 21.02 3.27
C GLN A 141 5.86 19.73 3.75
N LEU A 142 5.39 18.56 3.29
CA LEU A 142 6.03 17.27 3.59
C LEU A 142 7.50 17.26 3.13
N ILE A 143 7.76 17.66 1.88
CA ILE A 143 9.10 17.67 1.30
C ILE A 143 10.03 18.65 2.03
N THR A 144 9.56 19.87 2.33
CA THR A 144 10.36 20.88 3.04
C THR A 144 10.67 20.48 4.48
N LYS A 145 9.81 19.67 5.11
CA LYS A 145 10.07 19.03 6.42
C LYS A 145 10.94 17.76 6.34
N GLY A 146 11.37 17.36 5.14
CA GLY A 146 12.25 16.20 4.92
C GLY A 146 11.52 14.85 4.85
N TYR A 147 10.20 14.86 4.66
CA TYR A 147 9.41 13.66 4.35
C TYR A 147 9.36 13.43 2.83
N GLN A 148 9.18 12.17 2.46
CA GLN A 148 9.00 11.74 1.08
C GLN A 148 7.53 11.29 0.90
N PRO A 149 6.65 12.16 0.35
CA PRO A 149 5.24 11.81 0.19
C PRO A 149 5.07 10.70 -0.84
N ILE A 150 4.16 9.77 -0.54
CA ILE A 150 3.65 8.73 -1.42
C ILE A 150 2.13 8.88 -1.49
N LEU A 151 1.60 9.11 -2.69
CA LEU A 151 0.16 9.10 -2.91
C LEU A 151 -0.32 7.65 -3.03
N ALA A 152 -1.21 7.24 -2.13
CA ALA A 152 -1.84 5.93 -2.15
C ALA A 152 -2.80 5.79 -3.33
N HIS A 153 -2.81 4.59 -3.93
CA HIS A 153 -3.75 4.11 -4.94
C HIS A 153 -4.29 5.17 -5.93
N PRO A 154 -3.42 5.93 -6.65
CA PRO A 154 -3.85 6.99 -7.55
C PRO A 154 -4.75 6.49 -8.70
N GLU A 155 -4.68 5.20 -9.02
CA GLU A 155 -5.55 4.55 -10.01
C GLU A 155 -7.01 4.40 -9.55
N ARG A 156 -7.31 4.65 -8.27
CA ARG A 156 -8.69 4.63 -7.72
C ARG A 156 -9.37 6.00 -7.79
N TYR A 157 -8.64 7.08 -8.09
CA TYR A 157 -9.20 8.43 -8.24
C TYR A 157 -9.83 8.62 -9.62
N ALA A 158 -11.07 8.16 -9.77
CA ALA A 158 -11.81 8.16 -11.04
C ALA A 158 -11.87 9.54 -11.72
N TYR A 159 -11.97 10.61 -10.93
CA TYR A 159 -11.98 11.99 -11.41
C TYR A 159 -10.67 12.42 -12.10
N TRP A 160 -9.56 11.69 -11.95
CA TRP A 160 -8.29 11.95 -12.62
C TRP A 160 -7.95 10.96 -13.74
N HIS A 161 -8.81 9.99 -14.05
CA HIS A 161 -8.52 8.99 -15.09
C HIS A 161 -8.22 9.62 -16.46
N ASN A 162 -8.89 10.73 -16.78
CA ASN A 162 -8.71 11.49 -18.02
C ASN A 162 -7.71 12.67 -17.89
N HIS A 163 -7.08 12.84 -16.73
CA HIS A 163 -6.19 13.97 -16.42
C HIS A 163 -4.79 13.49 -16.05
N THR A 164 -4.12 12.78 -16.96
CA THR A 164 -2.79 12.17 -16.72
C THR A 164 -1.72 13.16 -16.27
N GLN A 165 -1.83 14.42 -16.73
CA GLN A 165 -0.91 15.50 -16.38
C GLN A 165 -0.86 15.80 -14.88
N VAL A 166 -1.91 15.48 -14.13
CA VAL A 166 -1.93 15.68 -12.68
C VAL A 166 -0.87 14.82 -12.02
N PHE A 167 -0.81 13.52 -12.34
CA PHE A 167 0.17 12.60 -11.75
C PHE A 167 1.61 13.00 -12.12
N GLU A 168 1.85 13.39 -13.38
CA GLU A 168 3.16 13.89 -13.81
C GLU A 168 3.58 15.15 -13.04
N ARG A 169 2.63 16.05 -12.75
CA ARG A 169 2.89 17.25 -11.95
C ARG A 169 3.25 16.89 -10.51
N LEU A 170 2.50 16.00 -9.87
CA LEU A 170 2.79 15.54 -8.51
C LEU A 170 4.17 14.86 -8.43
N GLN A 171 4.52 14.04 -9.41
CA GLN A 171 5.84 13.41 -9.50
C GLN A 171 6.97 14.43 -9.70
N LYS A 172 6.77 15.45 -10.55
CA LYS A 172 7.74 16.55 -10.72
C LYS A 172 7.95 17.35 -9.43
N MET A 173 6.92 17.47 -8.59
CA MET A 173 7.05 18.08 -7.26
C MET A 173 7.80 17.17 -6.28
N GLY A 174 8.00 15.90 -6.62
CA GLY A 174 8.69 14.91 -5.79
C GLY A 174 7.75 13.94 -5.07
N CYS A 175 6.46 13.90 -5.37
CA CYS A 175 5.54 12.91 -4.80
C CYS A 175 5.65 11.57 -5.54
N LEU A 176 5.83 10.48 -4.80
CA LEU A 176 5.87 9.13 -5.36
C LEU A 176 4.47 8.54 -5.43
N LEU A 177 4.27 7.52 -6.28
CA LEU A 177 2.97 6.88 -6.47
C LEU A 177 2.99 5.42 -6.02
N GLN A 178 2.02 5.00 -5.22
CA GLN A 178 1.82 3.60 -4.83
C GLN A 178 0.55 3.04 -5.47
N LEU A 179 0.66 1.95 -6.23
CA LEU A 179 -0.48 1.26 -6.87
C LEU A 179 -0.95 0.08 -6.04
N ASN A 180 -2.26 -0.13 -5.93
CA ASN A 180 -2.81 -1.32 -5.29
C ASN A 180 -2.76 -2.51 -6.23
N ILE A 181 -2.17 -3.62 -5.78
CA ILE A 181 -2.01 -4.83 -6.60
C ILE A 181 -3.37 -5.34 -7.12
N LEU A 182 -4.43 -5.29 -6.29
CA LEU A 182 -5.76 -5.74 -6.68
C LEU A 182 -6.40 -4.88 -7.78
N SER A 183 -5.94 -3.64 -7.97
CA SER A 183 -6.35 -2.80 -9.10
C SER A 183 -5.96 -3.42 -10.44
N LEU A 184 -4.95 -4.30 -10.50
CA LEU A 184 -4.50 -4.95 -11.74
C LEU A 184 -5.42 -6.09 -12.22
N VAL A 185 -6.43 -6.47 -11.43
CA VAL A 185 -7.29 -7.64 -11.70
C VAL A 185 -8.77 -7.34 -11.58
N SER A 186 -9.18 -6.12 -11.95
CA SER A 186 -10.60 -5.70 -11.98
C SER A 186 -11.32 -5.70 -10.62
N TYR A 187 -10.64 -5.87 -9.49
CA TYR A 187 -11.27 -5.94 -8.17
C TYR A 187 -12.08 -4.67 -7.86
N TYR A 188 -11.49 -3.49 -8.10
CA TYR A 188 -12.15 -2.19 -7.96
C TYR A 188 -12.90 -1.74 -9.23
N GLY A 189 -13.12 -2.66 -10.18
CA GLY A 189 -13.81 -2.42 -11.45
C GLY A 189 -12.89 -2.10 -12.62
N ARG A 190 -13.44 -2.25 -13.84
CA ARG A 190 -12.68 -2.18 -15.10
C ARG A 190 -12.04 -0.82 -15.39
N SER A 191 -12.66 0.27 -14.92
CA SER A 191 -12.11 1.62 -15.11
C SER A 191 -10.80 1.79 -14.35
N VAL A 192 -10.77 1.33 -13.10
CA VAL A 192 -9.58 1.31 -12.24
C VAL A 192 -8.52 0.38 -12.83
N GLU A 193 -8.88 -0.83 -13.27
CA GLU A 193 -7.93 -1.73 -13.92
C GLU A 193 -7.29 -1.13 -15.17
N LYS A 194 -8.08 -0.51 -16.04
CA LYS A 194 -7.54 0.15 -17.24
C LYS A 194 -6.55 1.25 -16.87
N LYS A 195 -6.83 2.03 -15.82
CA LYS A 195 -5.94 3.09 -15.33
C LYS A 195 -4.67 2.49 -14.73
N ALA A 196 -4.80 1.49 -13.85
CA ALA A 196 -3.70 0.77 -13.20
C ALA A 196 -2.73 0.20 -14.25
N LEU A 197 -3.26 -0.56 -15.23
CA LEU A 197 -2.46 -1.13 -16.33
C LEU A 197 -1.79 -0.04 -17.18
N SER A 198 -2.45 1.09 -17.41
CA SER A 198 -1.86 2.22 -18.13
C SER A 198 -0.66 2.79 -17.37
N MET A 199 -0.80 3.04 -16.06
CA MET A 199 0.25 3.64 -15.23
C MET A 199 1.47 2.73 -15.12
N VAL A 200 1.26 1.41 -14.96
CA VAL A 200 2.37 0.44 -14.99
C VAL A 200 3.02 0.41 -16.37
N LYS A 201 2.24 0.46 -17.46
CA LYS A 201 2.81 0.44 -18.82
C LYS A 201 3.65 1.67 -19.14
N SER A 202 3.34 2.81 -18.54
CA SER A 202 4.08 4.07 -18.67
C SER A 202 5.13 4.28 -17.58
N GLU A 203 5.42 3.27 -16.75
CA GLU A 203 6.45 3.33 -15.70
C GLU A 203 6.24 4.49 -14.71
N GLN A 204 4.99 4.80 -14.42
CA GLN A 204 4.60 5.92 -13.54
C GLN A 204 4.55 5.54 -12.05
N ILE A 205 4.59 4.26 -11.69
CA ILE A 205 4.36 3.80 -10.32
C ILE A 205 5.70 3.54 -9.63
N ASP A 206 5.88 4.07 -8.43
CA ASP A 206 7.09 3.86 -7.65
C ASP A 206 6.99 2.63 -6.75
N PHE A 207 5.83 2.39 -6.15
CA PHE A 207 5.61 1.31 -5.19
C PHE A 207 4.35 0.50 -5.49
N LEU A 208 4.34 -0.74 -5.01
CA LEU A 208 3.17 -1.60 -4.94
C LEU A 208 2.75 -1.80 -3.49
N GLY A 209 1.44 -1.83 -3.27
CA GLY A 209 0.84 -2.12 -1.97
C GLY A 209 -0.29 -3.12 -2.12
N THR A 210 -0.51 -3.96 -1.12
CA THR A 210 -1.63 -4.91 -1.14
C THR A 210 -2.96 -4.22 -0.84
N ASP A 211 -2.92 -3.17 -0.01
CA ASP A 211 -4.11 -2.53 0.56
C ASP A 211 -5.03 -3.57 1.23
N LEU A 212 -4.39 -4.55 1.89
CA LEU A 212 -5.07 -5.70 2.45
C LEU A 212 -5.81 -5.30 3.73
N HIS A 213 -7.12 -5.52 3.73
CA HIS A 213 -8.01 -5.25 4.86
C HIS A 213 -8.58 -6.53 5.47
N HIS A 214 -8.91 -7.52 4.64
CA HIS A 214 -9.64 -8.72 5.07
C HIS A 214 -9.31 -9.95 4.23
N HIS A 215 -9.75 -11.14 4.65
CA HIS A 215 -9.44 -12.42 3.99
C HIS A 215 -9.84 -12.48 2.52
N HIS A 216 -10.92 -11.80 2.11
CA HIS A 216 -11.27 -11.77 0.69
C HIS A 216 -10.19 -11.11 -0.19
N HIS A 217 -9.50 -10.05 0.27
CA HIS A 217 -8.33 -9.50 -0.43
C HIS A 217 -7.21 -10.55 -0.50
N LEU A 218 -6.94 -11.23 0.62
CA LEU A 218 -5.93 -12.29 0.69
C LEU A 218 -6.20 -13.45 -0.27
N ASP A 219 -7.46 -13.89 -0.38
CA ASP A 219 -7.85 -15.00 -1.24
C ASP A 219 -7.70 -14.64 -2.72
N ILE A 220 -7.98 -13.39 -3.10
CA ILE A 220 -7.70 -12.91 -4.45
C ILE A 220 -6.18 -12.90 -4.68
N LEU A 221 -5.37 -12.36 -3.77
CA LEU A 221 -3.90 -12.39 -3.90
C LEU A 221 -3.37 -13.83 -4.07
N ARG A 222 -3.87 -14.79 -3.28
CA ARG A 222 -3.56 -16.22 -3.42
C ARG A 222 -3.91 -16.77 -4.81
N SER A 223 -5.05 -16.35 -5.37
CA SER A 223 -5.42 -16.77 -6.72
C SER A 223 -4.44 -16.27 -7.80
N LEU A 224 -3.69 -15.20 -7.50
CA LEU A 224 -2.74 -14.55 -8.41
C LEU A 224 -1.29 -14.98 -8.19
N GLU A 225 -1.00 -15.80 -7.16
CA GLU A 225 0.34 -16.18 -6.73
C GLU A 225 1.22 -16.70 -7.88
N TYR A 226 0.62 -17.40 -8.84
CA TYR A 226 1.31 -17.97 -10.02
C TYR A 226 0.75 -17.45 -11.35
N ASP A 227 0.08 -16.28 -11.35
CA ASP A 227 -0.49 -15.70 -12.55
C ASP A 227 0.63 -15.15 -13.47
N LYS A 228 0.64 -15.65 -14.72
CA LYS A 228 1.69 -15.31 -15.69
C LYS A 228 1.58 -13.90 -16.23
N TYR A 229 0.36 -13.37 -16.31
CA TYR A 229 0.15 -12.02 -16.80
C TYR A 229 0.62 -11.00 -15.76
N LEU A 230 0.26 -11.22 -14.49
CA LEU A 230 0.74 -10.44 -13.37
C LEU A 230 2.26 -10.55 -13.25
N ASP A 231 2.87 -11.74 -13.31
CA ASP A 231 4.33 -11.89 -13.31
C ASP A 231 4.99 -11.03 -14.41
N SER A 232 4.50 -11.14 -15.64
CA SER A 232 5.01 -10.35 -16.78
C SER A 232 4.90 -8.84 -16.53
N LEU A 233 3.78 -8.40 -15.94
CA LEU A 233 3.53 -6.99 -15.64
C LEU A 233 4.43 -6.46 -14.53
N LEU A 234 4.61 -7.25 -13.46
CA LEU A 234 5.45 -6.92 -12.32
C LEU A 234 6.95 -6.97 -12.65
N ASN A 235 7.34 -7.71 -13.69
CA ASN A 235 8.72 -7.75 -14.20
C ASN A 235 9.01 -6.67 -15.25
N LYS A 236 8.05 -5.79 -15.56
CA LYS A 236 8.24 -4.81 -16.62
C LYS A 236 9.32 -3.78 -16.29
N TYR A 237 9.38 -3.34 -15.03
CA TYR A 237 10.41 -2.46 -14.50
C TYR A 237 10.52 -2.65 -12.98
N GLU A 238 11.57 -2.11 -12.38
CA GLU A 238 11.81 -2.26 -10.94
C GLU A 238 10.99 -1.26 -10.12
N PHE A 239 10.13 -1.78 -9.26
CA PHE A 239 9.45 -1.01 -8.22
C PHE A 239 10.38 -0.83 -7.02
N ARG A 240 10.27 0.31 -6.34
CA ARG A 240 11.11 0.68 -5.19
C ARG A 240 10.87 -0.17 -3.93
N ASN A 241 9.89 -1.07 -3.93
CA ASN A 241 9.66 -2.03 -2.83
C ASN A 241 10.93 -2.82 -2.49
N ASN A 242 11.76 -3.14 -3.49
CA ASN A 242 13.01 -3.89 -3.31
C ASN A 242 14.13 -3.12 -2.59
N LEU A 243 13.94 -1.81 -2.36
CA LEU A 243 14.89 -0.94 -1.65
C LEU A 243 14.62 -0.87 -0.14
N LEU A 244 13.56 -1.54 0.35
CA LEU A 244 13.05 -1.46 1.73
C LEU A 244 13.34 -2.67 2.62
#